data_AF-A0A182TYQ7-F1
#
_entry.id   AF-A0A182TYQ7-F1
#
_cell.length_a   1.000
_cell.length_b   1.000
_cell.length_c   1.000
_cell.angle_alpha   90.00
_cell.angle_beta   90.00
_cell.angle_gamma   90.00
#
_symmetry.space_group_name_H-M   'P 1'
#
loop_
_entity.id
_entity.type
_entity.pdbx_description
1 polymer ?
#
loop_
_entity_poly.entity_id
_entity_poly.type
_entity_poly.pdbx_seq_one_letter_code
_entity_poly.pdbx_strand_id
1 'polypeptide(L)'
;MTTPDNHQEKVIHIQATWGARCNKLLIMSSVADPSIGSIALPVEEGRKSLWNKTREAFRYIYEHHLEEYDWFFKADDDTYVVVENLRYFLYPYSPQLPIYFGSKFRYPEYVKQGYFSGGAGYVLSREAVRRFNEQALGDVQHCSAAYDTEDLEMGKCMESVNVTAGDSRDSLGRKRFLPMEPVFHLTSSVTEDPDFWYNQYSYYEPFYGKNCCSDLAISFHYVPGKHMHMMDYLIYDLHAWGRRYHDAPLAKAKTLQEAIAVAGPYPISTLRPKTEMSAVSTAAE
;
A
#
# COMPACT_ATOMS: atom_id res chain seq x y z
N MET A 1 1.94 4.01 -11.08
CA MET A 1 1.16 5.06 -11.78
C MET A 1 1.99 6.31 -11.82
N THR A 2 1.92 7.08 -12.90
CA THR A 2 2.74 8.28 -13.07
C THR A 2 2.00 9.37 -13.86
N THR A 3 2.67 10.50 -14.09
CA THR A 3 2.25 11.61 -14.96
C THR A 3 3.34 11.89 -15.99
N PRO A 4 3.03 12.54 -17.13
CA PRO A 4 4.00 12.83 -18.18
C PRO A 4 5.28 13.53 -17.67
N ASP A 5 5.14 14.50 -16.76
CA ASP A 5 6.27 15.24 -16.19
C ASP A 5 7.25 14.34 -15.40
N ASN A 6 6.77 13.20 -14.88
CA ASN A 6 7.56 12.28 -14.08
C ASN A 6 8.23 11.16 -14.91
N HIS A 7 8.00 11.10 -16.23
CA HIS A 7 8.55 10.04 -17.07
C HIS A 7 10.08 9.98 -16.99
N GLN A 8 10.75 11.11 -17.22
CA GLN A 8 12.22 11.19 -17.18
C GLN A 8 12.77 11.48 -15.78
N GLU A 9 11.96 12.06 -14.89
CA GLU A 9 12.42 12.45 -13.54
C GLU A 9 12.30 11.32 -12.51
N LYS A 10 11.33 10.40 -12.69
CA LYS A 10 11.03 9.36 -11.70
C LYS A 10 11.02 7.96 -12.29
N VAL A 11 10.30 7.74 -13.40
CA VAL A 11 10.08 6.38 -13.93
C VAL A 11 11.39 5.71 -14.35
N ILE A 12 12.35 6.46 -14.90
CA ILE A 12 13.66 5.90 -15.27
C ILE A 12 14.38 5.25 -14.07
N HIS A 13 14.19 5.79 -12.86
CA HIS A 13 14.81 5.24 -11.65
C HIS A 13 14.13 3.94 -11.23
N ILE A 14 12.81 3.83 -11.40
CA ILE A 14 12.06 2.59 -11.18
C ILE A 14 12.55 1.51 -12.13
N GLN A 15 12.64 1.81 -13.44
CA GLN A 15 13.10 0.86 -14.45
C GLN A 15 14.54 0.40 -14.20
N ALA A 16 15.41 1.30 -13.74
CA ALA A 16 16.80 0.98 -13.43
C ALA A 16 16.99 0.24 -12.10
N THR A 17 15.98 0.19 -11.23
CA THR A 17 16.06 -0.42 -9.88
C THR A 17 14.98 -1.51 -9.72
N TRP A 18 14.05 -1.37 -8.78
CA TRP A 18 13.12 -2.42 -8.40
C TRP A 18 12.20 -2.88 -9.53
N GLY A 19 11.88 -2.01 -10.49
CA GLY A 19 11.05 -2.34 -11.64
C GLY A 19 11.65 -3.45 -12.53
N ALA A 20 12.98 -3.56 -12.57
CA ALA A 20 13.68 -4.61 -13.31
C ALA A 20 13.46 -6.02 -12.73
N ARG A 21 13.02 -6.13 -11.48
CA ARG A 21 12.76 -7.41 -10.79
C ARG A 21 11.30 -7.86 -10.95
N CYS A 22 10.43 -7.05 -11.54
CA CYS A 22 9.03 -7.41 -11.82
C CYS A 22 8.94 -8.43 -12.96
N ASN A 23 7.95 -9.34 -12.90
CA ASN A 23 7.65 -10.22 -14.04
C ASN A 23 7.11 -9.43 -15.25
N LYS A 24 6.35 -8.37 -14.96
CA LYS A 24 5.85 -7.39 -15.91
C LYS A 24 5.79 -6.04 -15.21
N LEU A 25 6.31 -5.02 -15.86
CA LEU A 25 6.18 -3.64 -15.42
C LEU A 25 5.30 -2.90 -16.44
N LEU A 26 4.18 -2.35 -15.96
CA LEU A 26 3.27 -1.53 -16.75
C LEU A 26 3.36 -0.09 -16.25
N ILE A 27 3.80 0.82 -17.10
CA ILE A 27 3.85 2.24 -16.75
C ILE A 27 2.56 2.92 -17.20
N MET A 28 1.64 3.11 -16.26
CA MET A 28 0.34 3.74 -16.52
C MET A 28 0.44 5.27 -16.40
N SER A 29 0.14 5.99 -17.48
CA SER A 29 0.18 7.46 -17.60
C SER A 29 -1.01 7.98 -18.42
N SER A 30 -1.22 9.29 -18.53
CA SER A 30 -2.19 9.86 -19.51
C SER A 30 -1.65 9.93 -20.93
N VAL A 31 -0.32 9.90 -21.08
CA VAL A 31 0.36 10.03 -22.38
C VAL A 31 1.26 8.83 -22.62
N ALA A 32 1.25 8.34 -23.85
CA ALA A 32 2.14 7.28 -24.31
C ALA A 32 3.52 7.88 -24.57
N ASP A 33 4.54 7.24 -24.02
CA ASP A 33 5.94 7.61 -24.14
C ASP A 33 6.73 6.35 -24.47
N PRO A 34 7.12 6.16 -25.75
CA PRO A 34 7.89 5.00 -26.18
C PRO A 34 9.24 4.84 -25.49
N SER A 35 9.84 5.92 -24.95
CA SER A 35 11.17 5.86 -24.32
C SER A 35 11.16 5.07 -23.01
N ILE A 36 10.04 5.10 -22.30
CA ILE A 36 9.82 4.37 -21.04
C ILE A 36 8.72 3.31 -21.16
N GLY A 37 8.11 3.17 -22.34
CA GLY A 37 7.02 2.22 -22.60
C GLY A 37 5.74 2.51 -21.82
N SER A 38 5.37 3.79 -21.65
CA SER A 38 4.13 4.12 -20.95
C SER A 38 2.89 3.83 -21.79
N ILE A 39 1.84 3.38 -21.10
CA ILE A 39 0.51 3.12 -21.63
C ILE A 39 -0.34 4.37 -21.33
N ALA A 40 -0.91 4.96 -22.38
CA ALA A 40 -1.84 6.08 -22.27
C ALA A 40 -3.22 5.59 -21.85
N LEU A 41 -3.66 6.02 -20.68
CA LEU A 41 -5.01 5.82 -20.18
C LEU A 41 -5.91 6.98 -20.62
N PRO A 42 -7.20 6.74 -20.95
CA PRO A 42 -8.11 7.76 -21.44
C PRO A 42 -8.65 8.64 -20.29
N VAL A 43 -7.76 9.33 -19.59
CA VAL A 43 -8.06 10.15 -18.41
C VAL A 43 -7.31 11.48 -18.45
N GLU A 44 -7.90 12.52 -17.86
CA GLU A 44 -7.22 13.80 -17.65
C GLU A 44 -6.16 13.70 -16.54
N GLU A 45 -5.19 14.62 -16.55
CA GLU A 45 -4.16 14.69 -15.51
C GLU A 45 -4.64 15.40 -14.23
N GLY A 46 -3.90 15.16 -13.15
CA GLY A 46 -4.11 15.81 -11.85
C GLY A 46 -4.55 14.86 -10.74
N ARG A 47 -4.38 15.30 -9.49
CA ARG A 47 -4.66 14.48 -8.29
C ARG A 47 -6.12 14.01 -8.22
N LYS A 48 -7.07 14.84 -8.66
CA LYS A 48 -8.50 14.50 -8.70
C LYS A 48 -8.84 13.40 -9.71
N SER A 49 -7.94 13.17 -10.67
CA SER A 49 -8.10 12.13 -11.68
C SER A 49 -7.38 10.83 -11.30
N LEU A 50 -6.72 10.76 -10.13
CA LEU A 50 -5.99 9.56 -9.70
C LEU A 50 -6.90 8.34 -9.59
N TRP A 51 -8.10 8.52 -9.05
CA TRP A 51 -9.06 7.43 -8.96
C TRP A 51 -9.46 6.89 -10.34
N ASN A 52 -9.77 7.77 -11.29
CA ASN A 52 -10.08 7.35 -12.66
C ASN A 52 -8.88 6.70 -13.35
N LYS A 53 -7.66 7.20 -13.11
CA LYS A 53 -6.43 6.57 -13.60
C LYS A 53 -6.28 5.14 -13.05
N THR A 54 -6.56 4.92 -11.76
CA THR A 54 -6.57 3.58 -11.15
C THR A 54 -7.64 2.69 -11.76
N ARG A 55 -8.87 3.19 -11.97
CA ARG A 55 -9.96 2.42 -12.59
C ARG A 55 -9.59 1.95 -14.00
N GLU A 56 -9.09 2.86 -14.84
CA GLU A 56 -8.67 2.53 -16.21
C GLU A 56 -7.44 1.63 -16.23
N ALA A 57 -6.48 1.81 -15.31
CA ALA A 57 -5.34 0.91 -15.16
C ALA A 57 -5.77 -0.53 -14.85
N PHE A 58 -6.70 -0.72 -13.89
CA PHE A 58 -7.21 -2.05 -13.56
C PHE A 58 -8.13 -2.63 -14.63
N ARG A 59 -8.88 -1.80 -15.37
CA ARG A 59 -9.61 -2.24 -16.56
C ARG A 59 -8.65 -2.76 -17.63
N TYR A 60 -7.58 -2.02 -17.93
CA TYR A 60 -6.54 -2.46 -18.85
C TYR A 60 -5.92 -3.79 -18.42
N ILE A 61 -5.57 -3.91 -17.13
CA ILE A 61 -5.03 -5.17 -16.56
C ILE A 61 -6.04 -6.32 -16.74
N TYR A 62 -7.32 -6.08 -16.44
CA TYR A 62 -8.37 -7.09 -16.61
C TYR A 62 -8.44 -7.58 -18.07
N GLU A 63 -8.47 -6.65 -19.03
CA GLU A 63 -8.65 -6.96 -20.44
C GLU A 63 -7.42 -7.63 -21.08
N HIS A 64 -6.22 -7.30 -20.63
CA HIS A 64 -4.98 -7.70 -21.31
C HIS A 64 -4.12 -8.71 -20.55
N HIS A 65 -4.22 -8.76 -19.22
CA HIS A 65 -3.23 -9.46 -18.39
C HIS A 65 -3.82 -10.29 -17.24
N LEU A 66 -5.14 -10.31 -17.04
CA LEU A 66 -5.78 -10.98 -15.89
C LEU A 66 -5.35 -12.45 -15.76
N GLU A 67 -5.38 -13.18 -16.88
CA GLU A 67 -5.08 -14.61 -16.90
C GLU A 67 -3.58 -14.91 -17.06
N GLU A 68 -2.73 -13.89 -17.25
CA GLU A 68 -1.28 -14.03 -17.36
C GLU A 68 -0.57 -14.03 -15.99
N TYR A 69 -1.14 -13.38 -14.97
CA TYR A 69 -0.50 -13.18 -13.67
C TYR A 69 -1.41 -13.54 -12.50
N ASP A 70 -0.83 -13.98 -11.39
CA ASP A 70 -1.55 -14.36 -10.17
C ASP A 70 -1.88 -13.14 -9.27
N TRP A 71 -1.01 -12.14 -9.28
CA TRP A 71 -1.05 -10.99 -8.39
C TRP A 71 -0.72 -9.70 -9.15
N PHE A 72 -1.43 -8.62 -8.82
CA PHE A 72 -1.36 -7.33 -9.48
C PHE A 72 -1.07 -6.24 -8.45
N PHE A 73 0.13 -5.65 -8.52
CA PHE A 73 0.58 -4.66 -7.55
C PHE A 73 0.54 -3.24 -8.13
N LYS A 74 -0.19 -2.34 -7.46
CA LYS A 74 -0.19 -0.91 -7.75
C LYS A 74 0.82 -0.22 -6.85
N ALA A 75 1.65 0.63 -7.43
CA ALA A 75 2.57 1.53 -6.74
C ALA A 75 2.58 2.91 -7.40
N ASP A 76 2.98 3.93 -6.64
CA ASP A 76 3.22 5.28 -7.14
C ASP A 76 4.66 5.42 -7.68
N ASP A 77 4.93 6.49 -8.42
CA ASP A 77 6.24 6.71 -9.04
C ASP A 77 7.34 7.18 -8.06
N ASP A 78 7.00 7.28 -6.77
CA ASP A 78 7.89 7.55 -5.64
C ASP A 78 7.78 6.46 -4.55
N THR A 79 7.33 5.25 -4.91
CA THR A 79 7.37 4.07 -4.06
C THR A 79 8.58 3.20 -4.42
N TYR A 80 9.33 2.70 -3.42
CA TYR A 80 10.34 1.65 -3.61
C TYR A 80 9.79 0.30 -3.15
N VAL A 81 10.13 -0.78 -3.85
CA VAL A 81 9.56 -2.11 -3.63
C VAL A 81 10.65 -3.17 -3.60
N VAL A 82 10.67 -4.02 -2.57
CA VAL A 82 11.47 -5.24 -2.53
C VAL A 82 10.62 -6.38 -3.07
N VAL A 83 10.72 -6.64 -4.38
CA VAL A 83 9.82 -7.56 -5.10
C VAL A 83 9.93 -9.00 -4.57
N GLU A 84 11.12 -9.42 -4.12
CA GLU A 84 11.35 -10.72 -3.50
C GLU A 84 10.55 -10.88 -2.19
N ASN A 85 10.51 -9.83 -1.36
CA ASN A 85 9.74 -9.84 -0.11
C ASN A 85 8.23 -9.88 -0.39
N LEU A 86 7.78 -9.21 -1.45
CA LEU A 86 6.38 -9.28 -1.90
C LEU A 86 6.03 -10.72 -2.31
N ARG A 87 6.86 -11.34 -3.15
CA ARG A 87 6.66 -12.74 -3.57
C ARG A 87 6.66 -13.70 -2.39
N TYR A 88 7.60 -13.55 -1.47
CA TYR A 88 7.67 -14.37 -0.27
C TYR A 88 6.40 -14.24 0.59
N PHE A 89 5.90 -13.01 0.78
CA PHE A 89 4.67 -12.76 1.52
C PHE A 89 3.43 -13.37 0.86
N LEU A 90 3.35 -13.32 -0.47
CA LEU A 90 2.21 -13.82 -1.24
C LEU A 90 2.23 -15.33 -1.48
N TYR A 91 3.41 -15.96 -1.40
CA TYR A 91 3.63 -17.39 -1.63
C TYR A 91 2.58 -18.33 -0.99
N PRO A 92 2.18 -18.14 0.29
CA PRO A 92 1.19 -19.04 0.91
C PRO A 92 -0.26 -18.76 0.51
N TYR A 93 -0.57 -17.70 -0.25
CA TYR A 93 -1.94 -17.32 -0.61
C TYR A 93 -2.33 -17.82 -2.00
N SER A 94 -3.54 -18.36 -2.14
CA SER A 94 -4.12 -18.67 -3.45
C SER A 94 -4.59 -17.37 -4.14
N PRO A 95 -4.25 -17.16 -5.42
CA PRO A 95 -4.71 -16.00 -6.19
C PRO A 95 -6.20 -16.08 -6.60
N GLN A 96 -6.87 -17.21 -6.33
CA GLN A 96 -8.31 -17.39 -6.49
C GLN A 96 -9.12 -16.86 -5.29
N LEU A 97 -8.44 -16.49 -4.21
CA LEU A 97 -9.10 -15.86 -3.06
C LEU A 97 -9.41 -14.39 -3.38
N PRO A 98 -10.61 -13.88 -3.09
CA PRO A 98 -10.93 -12.46 -3.25
C PRO A 98 -10.27 -11.65 -2.13
N ILE A 99 -8.96 -11.45 -2.22
CA ILE A 99 -8.15 -10.80 -1.19
C ILE A 99 -7.16 -9.80 -1.80
N TYR A 100 -6.86 -8.75 -1.05
CA TYR A 100 -5.87 -7.74 -1.38
C TYR A 100 -5.15 -7.28 -0.11
N PHE A 101 -3.94 -6.74 -0.27
CA PHE A 101 -3.04 -6.39 0.83
C PHE A 101 -2.34 -5.06 0.58
N GLY A 102 -1.94 -4.38 1.65
CA GLY A 102 -1.17 -3.13 1.60
C GLY A 102 -0.94 -2.56 3.01
N SER A 103 -0.68 -1.26 3.10
CA SER A 103 -0.62 -0.57 4.41
C SER A 103 -2.03 -0.20 4.86
N LYS A 104 -2.60 -0.97 5.79
CA LYS A 104 -4.01 -0.88 6.16
C LYS A 104 -4.32 0.35 7.01
N PHE A 105 -5.26 1.16 6.56
CA PHE A 105 -5.84 2.31 7.24
C PHE A 105 -7.31 2.07 7.59
N ARG A 106 -7.83 2.87 8.53
CA ARG A 106 -9.21 2.85 8.99
C ARG A 106 -9.91 4.15 8.62
N TYR A 107 -11.15 4.03 8.18
CA TYR A 107 -12.12 5.14 8.13
C TYR A 107 -13.52 4.50 8.15
N PRO A 108 -13.95 3.97 9.32
CA PRO A 108 -15.06 3.01 9.42
C PRO A 108 -16.41 3.58 9.00
N GLU A 109 -16.56 4.90 8.97
CA GLU A 109 -17.72 5.60 8.43
C GLU A 109 -17.87 5.41 6.92
N TYR A 110 -16.78 5.09 6.22
CA TYR A 110 -16.73 4.97 4.76
C TYR A 110 -16.37 3.54 4.28
N VAL A 111 -15.40 2.88 4.94
CA VAL A 111 -14.99 1.50 4.64
C VAL A 111 -14.81 0.74 5.95
N LYS A 112 -15.73 -0.16 6.28
CA LYS A 112 -15.78 -0.82 7.60
C LYS A 112 -14.60 -1.74 7.82
N GLN A 113 -14.21 -2.49 6.80
CA GLN A 113 -13.07 -3.41 6.85
C GLN A 113 -11.71 -2.70 6.81
N GLY A 114 -11.67 -1.40 6.54
CA GLY A 114 -10.45 -0.62 6.26
C GLY A 114 -10.05 -0.64 4.78
N TYR A 115 -9.07 0.19 4.43
CA TYR A 115 -8.55 0.35 3.06
C TYR A 115 -7.02 0.37 3.09
N PHE A 116 -6.34 0.36 1.94
CA PHE A 116 -4.87 0.36 1.90
C PHE A 116 -4.33 1.64 1.29
N SER A 117 -3.35 2.26 1.94
CA SER A 117 -2.66 3.46 1.45
C SER A 117 -2.21 3.31 0.00
N GLY A 118 -2.60 4.27 -0.84
CA GLY A 118 -2.22 4.30 -2.26
C GLY A 118 -0.71 4.44 -2.46
N GLY A 119 -0.04 5.25 -1.63
CA GLY A 119 1.39 5.55 -1.71
C GLY A 119 2.30 4.40 -1.26
N ALA A 120 1.91 3.67 -0.21
CA ALA A 120 2.61 2.43 0.15
C ALA A 120 2.50 1.36 -0.94
N GLY A 121 1.52 1.52 -1.85
CA GLY A 121 1.11 0.52 -2.80
C GLY A 121 0.26 -0.58 -2.16
N TYR A 122 -0.49 -1.28 -3.00
CA TYR A 122 -1.34 -2.39 -2.61
C TYR A 122 -1.38 -3.45 -3.71
N VAL A 123 -1.50 -4.72 -3.32
CA VAL A 123 -1.50 -5.87 -4.20
C VAL A 123 -2.85 -6.58 -4.15
N LEU A 124 -3.40 -6.87 -5.33
CA LEU A 124 -4.65 -7.58 -5.53
C LEU A 124 -4.37 -8.98 -6.07
N SER A 125 -5.10 -9.96 -5.56
CA SER A 125 -5.21 -11.27 -6.21
C SER A 125 -5.91 -11.17 -7.57
N ARG A 126 -5.71 -12.16 -8.44
CA ARG A 126 -6.46 -12.28 -9.70
C ARG A 126 -7.97 -12.21 -9.47
N GLU A 127 -8.48 -12.92 -8.46
CA GLU A 127 -9.91 -12.87 -8.16
C GLU A 127 -10.38 -11.48 -7.69
N ALA A 128 -9.57 -10.75 -6.93
CA ALA A 128 -9.91 -9.37 -6.55
C ALA A 128 -10.00 -8.44 -7.78
N VAL A 129 -9.05 -8.54 -8.74
CA VAL A 129 -9.11 -7.75 -9.99
C VAL A 129 -10.35 -8.11 -10.82
N ARG A 130 -10.66 -9.40 -10.93
CA ARG A 130 -11.85 -9.88 -11.65
C ARG A 130 -13.13 -9.25 -11.10
N ARG A 131 -13.35 -9.36 -9.78
CA ARG A 131 -14.54 -8.79 -9.12
C ARG A 131 -14.59 -7.27 -9.20
N PHE A 132 -13.46 -6.62 -9.05
CA PHE A 132 -13.38 -5.17 -9.17
C PHE A 132 -13.90 -4.72 -10.54
N ASN A 133 -13.42 -5.33 -11.62
CA ASN A 133 -13.83 -4.95 -12.97
C ASN A 133 -15.26 -5.39 -13.33
N GLU A 134 -15.61 -6.65 -13.06
CA GLU A 134 -16.89 -7.24 -13.48
C GLU A 134 -18.09 -6.80 -12.62
N GLN A 135 -17.86 -6.47 -11.35
CA GLN A 135 -18.92 -6.24 -10.38
C GLN A 135 -18.86 -4.82 -9.80
N ALA A 136 -17.70 -4.34 -9.37
CA ALA A 136 -17.61 -3.05 -8.67
C ALA A 136 -17.73 -1.86 -9.63
N LEU A 137 -17.00 -1.85 -10.75
CA LEU A 137 -16.94 -0.68 -11.64
C LEU A 137 -18.29 -0.26 -12.25
N GLY A 138 -19.26 -1.18 -12.34
CA GLY A 138 -20.63 -0.91 -12.79
C GLY A 138 -21.56 -0.43 -11.68
N ASP A 139 -21.20 -0.62 -10.40
CA ASP A 139 -21.98 -0.18 -9.25
C ASP A 139 -21.57 1.23 -8.82
N VAL A 140 -22.18 2.22 -9.46
CA VAL A 140 -21.88 3.64 -9.18
C VAL A 140 -22.26 4.08 -7.76
N GLN A 141 -23.14 3.32 -7.07
CA GLN A 141 -23.54 3.65 -5.70
C GLN A 141 -22.45 3.27 -4.70
N HIS A 142 -21.85 2.09 -4.89
CA HIS A 142 -20.84 1.56 -3.97
C HIS A 142 -19.39 1.72 -4.47
N CYS A 143 -19.20 2.09 -5.73
CA CYS A 143 -17.91 2.34 -6.37
C CYS A 143 -18.04 3.51 -7.36
N SER A 144 -18.04 4.74 -6.84
CA SER A 144 -18.36 5.94 -7.61
C SER A 144 -17.20 6.38 -8.50
N ALA A 145 -17.48 6.80 -9.73
CA ALA A 145 -16.50 7.42 -10.63
C ALA A 145 -16.10 8.86 -10.22
N ALA A 146 -16.91 9.51 -9.37
CA ALA A 146 -16.81 10.94 -9.08
C ALA A 146 -16.02 11.28 -7.80
N TYR A 147 -15.42 10.27 -7.16
CA TYR A 147 -14.68 10.45 -5.90
C TYR A 147 -13.20 10.77 -6.17
N ASP A 148 -12.61 11.67 -5.36
CA ASP A 148 -11.24 12.14 -5.57
C ASP A 148 -10.18 11.26 -4.89
N THR A 149 -10.50 10.63 -3.75
CA THR A 149 -9.54 9.89 -2.93
C THR A 149 -9.43 8.43 -3.39
N GLU A 150 -8.43 8.16 -4.21
CA GLU A 150 -8.18 6.88 -4.90
C GLU A 150 -8.17 5.64 -3.99
N ASP A 151 -7.42 5.68 -2.89
CA ASP A 151 -7.23 4.51 -2.02
C ASP A 151 -8.45 4.22 -1.15
N LEU A 152 -9.12 5.26 -0.68
CA LEU A 152 -10.36 5.14 0.07
C LEU A 152 -11.49 4.58 -0.80
N GLU A 153 -11.63 5.07 -2.04
CA GLU A 153 -12.65 4.57 -2.97
C GLU A 153 -12.33 3.16 -3.45
N MET A 154 -11.05 2.82 -3.71
CA MET A 154 -10.62 1.45 -3.95
C MET A 154 -11.08 0.52 -2.81
N GLY A 155 -10.86 0.91 -1.55
CA GLY A 155 -11.30 0.14 -0.39
C GLY A 155 -12.82 -0.08 -0.33
N LYS A 156 -13.59 0.96 -0.65
CA LYS A 156 -15.06 0.90 -0.70
C LYS A 156 -15.55 -0.02 -1.82
N CYS A 157 -14.98 0.09 -3.02
CA CYS A 157 -15.27 -0.80 -4.13
C CYS A 157 -14.99 -2.25 -3.76
N MET A 158 -13.84 -2.55 -3.15
CA MET A 158 -13.48 -3.90 -2.71
C MET A 158 -14.43 -4.46 -1.65
N GLU A 159 -14.82 -3.63 -0.67
CA GLU A 159 -15.82 -4.00 0.33
C GLU A 159 -17.17 -4.35 -0.30
N SER A 160 -17.62 -3.59 -1.30
CA SER A 160 -18.91 -3.82 -1.96
C SER A 160 -19.01 -5.16 -2.71
N VAL A 161 -17.88 -5.71 -3.16
CA VAL A 161 -17.81 -6.98 -3.90
C VAL A 161 -17.20 -8.13 -3.08
N ASN A 162 -17.24 -8.00 -1.75
CA ASN A 162 -16.76 -9.01 -0.79
C ASN A 162 -15.28 -9.41 -1.02
N VAL A 163 -14.44 -8.46 -1.40
CA VAL A 163 -12.98 -8.64 -1.43
C VAL A 163 -12.42 -8.25 -0.06
N THR A 164 -11.69 -9.19 0.56
CA THR A 164 -11.18 -9.08 1.92
C THR A 164 -9.93 -8.20 1.97
N ALA A 165 -9.92 -7.18 2.82
CA ALA A 165 -8.73 -6.40 3.16
C ALA A 165 -7.86 -7.19 4.16
N GLY A 166 -6.92 -7.98 3.63
CA GLY A 166 -6.10 -8.92 4.39
C GLY A 166 -5.08 -8.25 5.33
N ASP A 167 -4.52 -9.05 6.25
CA ASP A 167 -3.44 -8.63 7.15
C ASP A 167 -2.07 -8.89 6.51
N SER A 168 -1.31 -7.81 6.30
CA SER A 168 0.01 -7.84 5.67
C SER A 168 1.17 -7.78 6.65
N ARG A 169 0.91 -7.80 7.96
CA ARG A 169 1.95 -7.72 8.98
C ARG A 169 2.74 -9.02 9.08
N ASP A 170 3.94 -8.94 9.65
CA ASP A 170 4.69 -10.14 10.01
C ASP A 170 4.20 -10.77 11.32
N SER A 171 4.83 -11.88 11.71
CA SER A 171 4.47 -12.62 12.93
C SER A 171 4.68 -11.84 14.23
N LEU A 172 5.42 -10.72 14.18
CA LEU A 172 5.61 -9.81 15.30
C LEU A 172 4.64 -8.61 15.25
N GLY A 173 3.74 -8.57 14.26
CA GLY A 173 2.81 -7.46 14.05
C GLY A 173 3.44 -6.25 13.36
N ARG A 174 4.66 -6.35 12.83
CA ARG A 174 5.34 -5.25 12.12
C ARG A 174 4.81 -5.11 10.70
N LYS A 175 4.69 -3.89 10.20
CA LYS A 175 4.21 -3.64 8.84
C LYS A 175 5.23 -4.06 7.78
N ARG A 176 4.71 -4.54 6.64
CA ARG A 176 5.49 -4.81 5.43
C ARG A 176 5.31 -3.73 4.35
N PHE A 177 4.13 -3.13 4.27
CA PHE A 177 3.86 -2.00 3.39
C PHE A 177 3.90 -0.74 4.25
N LEU A 178 4.75 0.23 3.89
CA LEU A 178 5.03 1.39 4.71
C LEU A 178 4.65 2.68 3.96
N PRO A 179 3.75 3.51 4.51
CA PRO A 179 3.21 4.68 3.82
C PRO A 179 4.12 5.92 3.91
N MET A 180 5.31 5.78 4.48
CA MET A 180 6.32 6.83 4.59
C MET A 180 7.70 6.27 4.23
N GLU A 181 8.68 7.15 4.08
CA GLU A 181 10.06 6.80 3.79
C GLU A 181 10.71 6.01 4.95
N PRO A 182 11.78 5.23 4.69
CA PRO A 182 12.42 4.42 5.74
C PRO A 182 12.86 5.23 6.96
N VAL A 183 13.40 6.44 6.74
CA VAL A 183 13.92 7.30 7.82
C VAL A 183 12.80 7.65 8.81
N PHE A 184 11.62 8.06 8.33
CA PHE A 184 10.48 8.37 9.19
C PHE A 184 10.17 7.22 10.16
N HIS A 185 10.03 6.00 9.64
CA HIS A 185 9.72 4.85 10.48
C HIS A 185 10.83 4.48 11.47
N LEU A 186 12.10 4.67 11.08
CA LEU A 186 13.27 4.33 11.87
C LEU A 186 13.61 5.36 12.95
N THR A 187 13.25 6.63 12.76
CA THR A 187 13.70 7.72 13.64
C THR A 187 12.58 8.42 14.39
N SER A 188 11.34 8.40 13.88
CA SER A 188 10.22 9.04 14.57
C SER A 188 9.79 8.27 15.81
N SER A 189 8.99 8.91 16.65
CA SER A 189 8.32 8.28 17.78
C SER A 189 6.89 8.78 17.92
N VAL A 190 5.98 7.89 18.36
CA VAL A 190 4.60 8.27 18.73
C VAL A 190 4.55 9.35 19.81
N THR A 191 5.61 9.50 20.62
CA THR A 191 5.70 10.53 21.65
C THR A 191 6.03 11.92 21.11
N GLU A 192 6.58 12.02 19.90
CA GLU A 192 6.94 13.30 19.28
C GLU A 192 5.69 14.05 18.82
N ASP A 193 4.75 13.31 18.21
CA ASP A 193 3.45 13.82 17.79
C ASP A 193 2.38 12.71 17.93
N PRO A 194 1.73 12.60 19.11
CA PRO A 194 0.67 11.63 19.34
C PRO A 194 -0.53 11.80 18.40
N ASP A 195 -0.78 13.03 17.95
CA ASP A 195 -1.90 13.41 17.10
C ASP A 195 -1.57 13.29 15.60
N PHE A 196 -0.35 12.84 15.27
CA PHE A 196 0.06 12.63 13.89
C PHE A 196 -0.95 11.70 13.18
N TRP A 197 -1.42 12.13 12.01
CA TRP A 197 -2.51 11.47 11.28
C TRP A 197 -2.25 9.97 11.08
N TYR A 198 -1.00 9.56 10.87
CA TYR A 198 -0.66 8.15 10.65
C TYR A 198 -1.00 7.29 11.87
N ASN A 199 -0.89 7.83 13.09
CA ASN A 199 -1.36 7.15 14.30
C ASN A 199 -2.88 7.02 14.25
N GLN A 200 -3.61 8.10 13.96
CA GLN A 200 -5.07 8.10 13.98
C GLN A 200 -5.71 7.19 12.90
N TYR A 201 -5.13 7.18 11.70
CA TYR A 201 -5.67 6.44 10.55
C TYR A 201 -5.11 5.02 10.42
N SER A 202 -4.02 4.65 11.10
CA SER A 202 -3.50 3.29 10.99
C SER A 202 -4.51 2.26 11.53
N TYR A 203 -4.77 1.19 10.77
CA TYR A 203 -5.69 0.14 11.23
C TYR A 203 -5.06 -0.72 12.33
N TYR A 204 -3.76 -0.95 12.24
CA TYR A 204 -2.96 -1.66 13.24
C TYR A 204 -2.03 -0.69 13.96
N GLU A 205 -1.61 -1.03 15.19
CA GLU A 205 -0.73 -0.17 15.97
C GLU A 205 0.57 0.10 15.18
N PRO A 206 0.91 1.38 14.93
CA PRO A 206 2.14 1.71 14.23
C PRO A 206 3.33 1.50 15.17
N PHE A 207 4.34 0.76 14.70
CA PHE A 207 5.62 0.65 15.40
C PHE A 207 6.61 1.64 14.80
N TYR A 208 7.52 2.12 15.64
CA TYR A 208 8.58 3.06 15.28
C TYR A 208 9.94 2.58 15.81
N GLY A 209 11.02 3.22 15.35
CA GLY A 209 12.37 2.90 15.77
C GLY A 209 12.88 1.59 15.15
N LYS A 210 13.82 0.93 15.85
CA LYS A 210 14.43 -0.32 15.38
C LYS A 210 13.44 -1.46 15.14
N ASN A 211 12.25 -1.40 15.76
CA ASN A 211 11.22 -2.42 15.64
C ASN A 211 10.04 -1.99 14.73
N CYS A 212 10.14 -0.86 14.03
CA CYS A 212 9.06 -0.31 13.21
C CYS A 212 8.53 -1.27 12.15
N CYS A 213 9.47 -2.00 11.56
CA CYS A 213 9.34 -2.48 10.21
C CYS A 213 9.73 -3.95 10.20
N SER A 214 9.04 -4.74 9.37
CA SER A 214 9.43 -6.12 9.17
C SER A 214 10.84 -6.20 8.59
N ASP A 215 11.61 -7.22 9.00
CA ASP A 215 12.92 -7.51 8.37
C ASP A 215 12.75 -7.93 6.90
N LEU A 216 11.52 -8.27 6.52
CA LEU A 216 11.08 -8.59 5.17
C LEU A 216 10.00 -7.57 4.73
N ALA A 217 10.28 -6.27 4.95
CA ALA A 217 9.46 -5.17 4.46
C ALA A 217 9.38 -5.19 2.93
N ILE A 218 8.22 -4.86 2.40
CA ILE A 218 7.86 -4.93 0.98
C ILE A 218 8.01 -3.59 0.30
N SER A 219 7.50 -2.51 0.88
CA SER A 219 7.48 -1.22 0.19
C SER A 219 7.58 -0.04 1.14
N PHE A 220 8.13 1.06 0.62
CA PHE A 220 8.21 2.36 1.30
C PHE A 220 7.79 3.45 0.33
N HIS A 221 6.95 4.38 0.80
CA HIS A 221 6.53 5.55 0.03
C HIS A 221 7.49 6.72 0.20
N TYR A 222 7.30 7.80 -0.56
CA TYR A 222 8.14 9.01 -0.56
C TYR A 222 9.65 8.71 -0.72
N VAL A 223 10.00 7.79 -1.61
CA VAL A 223 11.40 7.46 -1.95
C VAL A 223 11.75 8.16 -3.27
N PRO A 224 12.53 9.27 -3.24
CA PRO A 224 13.01 9.93 -4.46
C PRO A 224 13.84 9.00 -5.32
N GLY A 225 13.88 9.24 -6.63
CA GLY A 225 14.59 8.40 -7.59
C GLY A 225 16.04 8.10 -7.20
N LYS A 226 16.83 9.10 -6.78
CA LYS A 226 18.21 8.89 -6.28
C LYS A 226 18.29 7.99 -5.04
N HIS A 227 17.28 8.04 -4.18
CA HIS A 227 17.21 7.17 -3.00
C HIS A 227 16.82 5.75 -3.37
N MET A 228 16.10 5.51 -4.49
CA MET A 228 15.85 4.16 -4.98
C MET A 228 17.17 3.45 -5.33
N HIS A 229 18.11 4.14 -5.98
CA HIS A 229 19.44 3.61 -6.27
C HIS A 229 20.24 3.32 -5.00
N MET A 230 20.17 4.23 -4.01
CA MET A 230 20.77 4.00 -2.70
C MET A 230 20.18 2.75 -2.02
N MET A 231 18.85 2.58 -2.05
CA MET A 231 18.21 1.40 -1.48
C MET A 231 18.63 0.12 -2.22
N ASP A 232 18.73 0.15 -3.55
CA ASP A 232 19.17 -1.01 -4.34
C ASP A 232 20.59 -1.43 -3.94
N TYR A 233 21.51 -0.46 -3.84
CA TYR A 233 22.87 -0.71 -3.36
C TYR A 233 22.90 -1.27 -1.93
N LEU A 234 22.14 -0.67 -1.01
CA LEU A 234 22.14 -1.08 0.40
C LEU A 234 21.51 -2.46 0.63
N ILE A 235 20.57 -2.87 -0.23
CA ILE A 235 19.85 -4.14 -0.09
C ILE A 235 20.57 -5.28 -0.82
N TYR A 236 21.09 -5.02 -2.03
CA TYR A 236 21.56 -6.09 -2.92
C TYR A 236 23.08 -6.12 -3.09
N ASP A 237 23.80 -5.01 -2.89
CA ASP A 237 25.24 -4.94 -3.18
C ASP A 237 26.10 -4.82 -1.91
N LEU A 238 25.69 -3.98 -0.97
CA LEU A 238 26.46 -3.69 0.24
C LEU A 238 26.32 -4.81 1.27
N HIS A 239 27.45 -5.42 1.62
CA HIS A 239 27.50 -6.46 2.66
C HIS A 239 28.59 -6.13 3.68
N ALA A 240 28.20 -6.06 4.95
CA ALA A 240 29.17 -6.02 6.04
C ALA A 240 29.84 -7.39 6.17
N TRP A 241 31.18 -7.42 6.14
CA TRP A 241 31.94 -8.65 6.27
C TRP A 241 31.51 -9.44 7.53
N GLY A 242 31.29 -10.75 7.37
CA GLY A 242 30.89 -11.64 8.45
C GLY A 242 29.38 -11.70 8.75
N ARG A 243 28.56 -10.83 8.16
CA ARG A 243 27.09 -10.96 8.22
C ARG A 243 26.61 -11.97 7.18
N ARG A 244 25.77 -12.92 7.60
CA ARG A 244 25.04 -13.82 6.71
C ARG A 244 23.55 -13.58 6.91
N TYR A 245 22.82 -13.42 5.81
CA TYR A 245 21.37 -13.46 5.85
C TYR A 245 20.93 -14.92 5.92
N HIS A 246 19.97 -15.21 6.80
CA HIS A 246 19.32 -16.51 6.85
C HIS A 246 17.96 -16.38 6.19
N ASP A 247 17.80 -17.07 5.07
CA ASP A 247 16.52 -17.10 4.37
C ASP A 247 15.48 -17.79 5.25
N ALA A 248 14.33 -17.12 5.42
CA ALA A 248 13.20 -17.72 6.10
C ALA A 248 12.65 -18.88 5.24
N PRO A 249 12.24 -20.02 5.85
CA PRO A 249 11.67 -21.11 5.09
C PRO A 249 10.34 -20.68 4.45
N LEU A 250 10.05 -21.21 3.26
CA LEU A 250 8.77 -20.97 2.60
C LEU A 250 7.61 -21.46 3.48
N ALA A 251 6.64 -20.58 3.71
CA ALA A 251 5.43 -20.92 4.45
C ALA A 251 4.60 -21.95 3.67
N LYS A 252 3.86 -22.79 4.40
CA LYS A 252 2.85 -23.67 3.79
C LYS A 252 1.70 -22.85 3.23
N ALA A 253 1.05 -23.37 2.19
CA ALA A 253 -0.17 -22.78 1.66
C ALA A 253 -1.22 -22.62 2.77
N LYS A 254 -1.84 -21.44 2.83
CA LYS A 254 -2.91 -21.11 3.77
C LYS A 254 -4.21 -21.73 3.32
N THR A 255 -4.97 -22.24 4.28
CA THR A 255 -6.40 -22.52 4.10
C THR A 255 -7.18 -21.21 3.91
N LEU A 256 -8.40 -21.30 3.38
CA LEU A 256 -9.28 -20.14 3.24
C LEU A 256 -9.43 -19.39 4.58
N GLN A 257 -9.66 -20.11 5.69
CA GLN A 257 -9.84 -19.53 7.02
C GLN A 257 -8.58 -18.77 7.49
N GLU A 258 -7.39 -19.34 7.29
CA GLU A 258 -6.12 -18.70 7.67
C GLU A 258 -5.75 -17.51 6.78
N ALA A 259 -6.24 -17.49 5.54
CA ALA A 259 -6.00 -16.41 4.60
C ALA A 259 -6.89 -15.19 4.86
N ILE A 260 -8.15 -15.42 5.25
CA ILE A 260 -9.13 -14.35 5.52
C ILE A 260 -9.21 -13.97 7.01
N ALA A 261 -8.41 -14.61 7.88
CA ALA A 261 -8.30 -14.23 9.28
C ALA A 261 -7.63 -12.85 9.41
N VAL A 262 -8.42 -11.85 9.77
CA VAL A 262 -7.99 -10.45 9.90
C VAL A 262 -8.20 -10.00 11.34
N ALA A 263 -7.14 -9.56 12.01
CA ALA A 263 -7.25 -8.97 13.34
C ALA A 263 -8.06 -7.66 13.29
N GLY A 264 -8.83 -7.39 14.35
CA GLY A 264 -9.56 -6.14 14.50
C GLY A 264 -8.64 -4.91 14.61
N PRO A 265 -9.21 -3.69 14.50
CA PRO A 265 -8.43 -2.47 14.56
C PRO A 265 -7.87 -2.25 15.96
N TYR A 266 -6.66 -1.70 16.05
CA TYR A 266 -6.06 -1.41 17.35
C TYR A 266 -6.84 -0.28 18.07
N PRO A 267 -6.94 -0.30 19.41
CA PRO A 267 -7.62 0.77 20.15
C PRO A 267 -6.85 2.08 20.03
N ILE A 268 -7.49 3.13 19.51
CA ILE A 268 -6.94 4.48 19.60
C ILE A 268 -7.12 4.89 21.06
N SER A 269 -6.08 4.76 21.90
CA SER A 269 -6.13 5.34 23.23
C SER A 269 -6.39 6.82 23.07
N THR A 270 -7.42 7.34 23.73
CA THR A 270 -7.58 8.78 23.89
C THR A 270 -6.43 9.29 24.75
N LEU A 271 -5.26 9.52 24.16
CA LEU A 271 -4.14 10.26 24.76
C LEU A 271 -4.52 11.75 24.84
N ARG A 272 -5.70 12.04 25.41
CA ARG A 272 -6.01 13.33 25.98
C ARG A 272 -5.61 13.22 27.44
N PRO A 273 -4.62 13.98 27.93
CA PRO A 273 -4.64 14.36 29.33
C PRO A 273 -6.03 14.95 29.57
N LYS A 274 -6.78 14.41 30.54
CA LYS A 274 -7.96 15.12 31.05
C LYS A 274 -7.42 16.44 31.59
N THR A 275 -7.56 17.51 30.84
CA THR A 275 -7.48 18.85 31.43
C THR A 275 -8.62 18.91 32.42
N GLU A 276 -8.28 18.78 33.71
CA GLU A 276 -9.20 19.13 34.78
C GLU A 276 -9.60 20.58 34.54
N MET A 277 -10.85 20.79 34.11
CA MET A 277 -11.52 22.07 34.33
C MET A 277 -11.64 22.23 35.84
N SER A 278 -10.62 22.84 36.47
CA SER A 278 -10.75 23.40 37.79
C SER A 278 -11.82 24.50 37.70
N ALA A 279 -13.03 24.17 38.13
CA ALA A 279 -14.03 25.16 38.45
C ALA A 279 -13.48 26.01 39.59
N VAL A 280 -12.92 27.17 39.26
CA VAL A 280 -12.68 28.24 40.24
C VAL A 280 -14.05 28.80 40.59
N SER A 281 -14.65 28.21 41.62
CA SER A 281 -15.73 28.79 42.39
C SER A 281 -15.15 29.88 43.28
N THR A 282 -15.17 31.13 42.83
CA THR A 282 -15.09 32.29 43.73
C THR A 282 -16.51 32.76 44.08
N ALA A 283 -16.98 32.35 45.25
CA ALA A 283 -18.02 33.02 46.04
C ALA A 283 -17.34 33.34 47.39
N ALA A 284 -17.07 34.62 47.68
CA ALA A 284 -17.90 35.47 48.52
C ALA A 284 -17.90 35.01 50.00
N GLU A 285 -16.93 35.51 50.78
CA GLU A 285 -17.09 36.31 52.02
C GLU A 285 -15.72 36.58 52.67
#